data_AF-A0A521YEC6-F1
#
_entry.id   AF-A0A521YEC6-F1
#
_cell.length_a   1.000
_cell.length_b   1.000
_cell.length_c   1.000
_cell.angle_alpha   90.00
_cell.angle_beta   90.00
_cell.angle_gamma   90.00
#
_symmetry.space_group_name_H-M   'P 1'
#
loop_
_entity.id
_entity.type
_entity.pdbx_description
1 polymer ?
#
loop_
_entity_poly.entity_id
_entity_poly.type
_entity_poly.pdbx_seq_one_letter_code
_entity_poly.pdbx_strand_id
1 'polypeptide(L)'
;MLHGRRVCEATASGLRSICVGGATSAARWRRRGESHTGAGGRSFMIRPRLPSSRPPMSDSALACTHCRQPMRPLRLAGHYGQQVDIDLCERCHLVWFDSLESVRLSGLGWLQMLRAMEAAHHVEHLRPEENLGCARCGLQLKTVHNQTAFGRSTARECPKGHGQSQSFNLLLAERGLIRPLLPADLAAVRASGEPFCCVNCGGDVRCAREPECSWCGSAIALLDVARLVRALTPGLVLPGQPERDDEAGVARHLAWPCRGCGAPVDPSRDDACSGCGCAVLAPALGRILPLLDGLEPQLSALGGRLRAQDAPALPVDLMRQRLDALERSRVRVPWQEPPQADQPDLEAPAWRRYLPAAVMLGLLCWMALGRR
;
A
#
# COMPACT_ATOMS: atom_id res chain seq x y z
N MET A 1 29.12 -57.72 14.16
CA MET A 1 27.96 -58.50 14.64
C MET A 1 26.75 -57.57 14.60
N LEU A 2 26.09 -57.34 13.45
CA LEU A 2 25.08 -58.16 12.75
C LEU A 2 23.84 -58.53 13.58
N HIS A 3 22.72 -57.82 13.32
CA HIS A 3 21.35 -58.28 12.97
C HIS A 3 20.31 -57.23 13.43
N GLY A 4 19.30 -56.79 12.67
CA GLY A 4 18.82 -57.23 11.36
C GLY A 4 17.84 -56.22 10.75
N ARG A 5 17.86 -56.16 9.41
CA ARG A 5 16.97 -55.41 8.51
C ARG A 5 15.60 -56.11 8.41
N ARG A 6 14.57 -55.37 8.00
CA ARG A 6 13.61 -55.88 6.99
C ARG A 6 13.47 -54.89 5.84
N VAL A 7 13.69 -55.48 4.68
CA VAL A 7 13.58 -54.99 3.31
C VAL A 7 12.21 -55.43 2.80
N CYS A 8 11.55 -54.61 1.98
CA CYS A 8 10.54 -55.08 1.05
C CYS A 8 10.93 -54.56 -0.34
N GLU A 9 11.40 -55.46 -1.20
CA GLU A 9 11.67 -55.23 -2.60
C GLU A 9 11.05 -56.36 -3.43
N ALA A 10 10.55 -55.97 -4.62
CA ALA A 10 10.25 -56.76 -5.82
C ALA A 10 9.09 -57.77 -5.76
N THR A 11 8.22 -57.83 -6.78
CA THR A 11 8.58 -58.37 -8.10
C THR A 11 7.88 -57.73 -9.30
N ALA A 12 8.67 -57.56 -10.37
CA ALA A 12 8.22 -57.34 -11.74
C ALA A 12 8.02 -58.67 -12.47
N SER A 13 7.03 -58.75 -13.36
CA SER A 13 6.85 -59.67 -14.51
C SER A 13 5.47 -59.33 -15.11
N GLY A 14 5.19 -59.17 -16.40
CA GLY A 14 5.91 -59.35 -17.65
C GLY A 14 4.89 -59.11 -18.78
N LEU A 15 5.38 -58.68 -19.94
CA LEU A 15 4.65 -58.30 -21.16
C LEU A 15 3.66 -59.35 -21.70
N ARG A 16 2.60 -58.89 -22.39
CA ARG A 16 2.37 -59.17 -23.84
C ARG A 16 1.23 -58.36 -24.48
N SER A 17 1.59 -57.83 -25.64
CA SER A 17 0.80 -57.29 -26.77
C SER A 17 -0.47 -58.07 -27.13
N ILE A 18 -1.55 -57.34 -27.47
CA ILE A 18 -2.41 -57.63 -28.63
C ILE A 18 -2.81 -56.31 -29.32
N CYS A 19 -2.50 -56.24 -30.61
CA CYS A 19 -2.94 -55.23 -31.56
C CYS A 19 -4.37 -55.50 -32.02
N VAL A 20 -5.22 -54.48 -32.18
CA VAL A 20 -6.23 -54.43 -33.25
C VAL A 20 -6.31 -53.00 -33.78
N GLY A 21 -6.09 -52.85 -35.08
CA GLY A 21 -6.09 -51.59 -35.80
C GLY A 21 -7.48 -51.06 -36.16
N GLY A 22 -7.50 -49.81 -36.60
CA GLY A 22 -8.64 -49.14 -37.22
C GLY A 22 -8.12 -47.93 -38.00
N ALA A 23 -8.15 -48.05 -39.32
CA ALA A 23 -7.41 -47.24 -40.27
C ALA A 23 -8.12 -45.94 -40.69
N THR A 24 -7.31 -44.98 -41.18
CA THR A 24 -7.58 -44.01 -42.26
C THR A 24 -8.63 -42.91 -42.01
N SER A 25 -8.37 -41.63 -42.24
CA SER A 25 -7.94 -41.09 -43.54
C SER A 25 -7.50 -39.63 -43.42
N ALA A 26 -6.39 -39.31 -44.08
CA ALA A 26 -5.95 -37.95 -44.37
C ALA A 26 -6.60 -37.50 -45.70
N ALA A 27 -7.11 -36.26 -45.75
CA ALA A 27 -7.48 -35.62 -47.00
C ALA A 27 -6.90 -34.20 -47.09
N ARG A 28 -6.03 -34.08 -48.09
CA ARG A 28 -5.28 -32.93 -48.60
C ARG A 28 -6.11 -32.19 -49.64
N TRP A 29 -6.27 -30.87 -49.56
CA TRP A 29 -6.61 -30.00 -50.71
C TRP A 29 -5.97 -28.61 -50.50
N ARG A 30 -4.81 -28.32 -51.13
CA ARG A 30 -4.58 -27.68 -52.45
C ARG A 30 -5.08 -26.24 -52.60
N ARG A 31 -4.11 -25.36 -52.90
CA ARG A 31 -4.22 -24.00 -53.44
C ARG A 31 -5.18 -23.93 -54.64
N ARG A 32 -5.97 -22.85 -54.69
CA ARG A 32 -6.39 -22.20 -55.92
C ARG A 32 -6.50 -20.70 -55.64
N GLY A 33 -5.80 -19.89 -56.43
CA GLY A 33 -5.94 -18.45 -56.41
C GLY A 33 -7.10 -18.03 -57.29
N GLU A 34 -7.75 -16.94 -56.92
CA GLU A 34 -8.62 -16.17 -57.81
C GLU A 34 -8.64 -14.72 -57.36
N SER A 35 -8.25 -13.87 -58.29
CA SER A 35 -8.19 -12.42 -58.25
C SER A 35 -9.59 -11.84 -58.45
N HIS A 36 -10.00 -10.94 -57.55
CA HIS A 36 -11.09 -10.00 -57.82
C HIS A 36 -10.62 -8.56 -57.70
N THR A 37 -10.65 -7.89 -58.86
CA THR A 37 -10.65 -6.45 -59.07
C THR A 37 -11.92 -5.82 -58.51
N GLY A 38 -11.82 -4.65 -57.87
CA GLY A 38 -13.00 -3.79 -57.73
C GLY A 38 -12.95 -2.73 -56.62
N ALA A 39 -13.01 -1.47 -57.06
CA ALA A 39 -13.55 -0.29 -56.38
C ALA A 39 -12.73 0.33 -55.23
N GLY A 40 -12.06 1.42 -55.58
CA GLY A 40 -11.47 2.37 -54.63
C GLY A 40 -12.53 3.08 -53.79
N GLY A 41 -12.48 2.84 -52.48
CA GLY A 41 -13.07 3.70 -51.46
C GLY A 41 -11.96 4.49 -50.79
N ARG A 42 -11.85 5.79 -51.09
CA ARG A 42 -10.99 6.72 -50.35
C ARG A 42 -11.51 6.84 -48.92
N SER A 43 -10.96 6.07 -47.99
CA SER A 43 -11.14 6.31 -46.56
C SER A 43 -10.51 7.66 -46.20
N PHE A 44 -11.36 8.68 -46.06
CA PHE A 44 -11.03 9.89 -45.32
C PHE A 44 -10.75 9.49 -43.88
N MET A 45 -9.48 9.22 -43.57
CA MET A 45 -9.03 9.17 -42.18
C MET A 45 -9.14 10.59 -41.62
N ILE A 46 -10.27 10.88 -40.96
CA ILE A 46 -10.35 11.97 -40.01
C ILE A 46 -9.37 11.60 -38.90
N ARG A 47 -8.14 12.12 -38.98
CA ARG A 47 -7.18 12.07 -37.88
C ARG A 47 -7.85 12.77 -36.70
N PRO A 48 -8.16 12.09 -35.59
CA PRO A 48 -8.51 12.82 -34.37
C PRO A 48 -7.30 13.71 -34.04
N ARG A 49 -7.52 15.02 -33.94
CA ARG A 49 -6.51 15.92 -33.38
C ARG A 49 -6.31 15.49 -31.93
N LEU A 50 -5.20 14.79 -31.70
CA LEU A 50 -4.68 14.56 -30.37
C LEU A 50 -4.52 15.91 -29.66
N PRO A 51 -5.02 16.08 -28.42
CA PRO A 51 -4.60 17.22 -27.62
C PRO A 51 -3.09 17.12 -27.42
N SER A 52 -2.41 18.18 -27.88
CA SER A 52 -0.97 18.38 -27.79
C SER A 52 -0.43 17.95 -26.44
N SER A 53 0.60 17.11 -26.44
CA SER A 53 1.55 17.02 -25.34
C SER A 53 1.95 18.45 -24.95
N ARG A 54 1.64 18.84 -23.72
CA ARG A 54 2.14 20.10 -23.16
C ARG A 54 3.68 20.06 -23.17
N PRO A 55 4.36 21.16 -23.50
CA PRO A 55 5.79 21.31 -23.21
C PRO A 55 5.98 21.26 -21.68
N PRO A 56 7.20 20.91 -21.18
CA PRO A 56 7.49 20.92 -19.75
C PRO A 56 7.14 22.30 -19.18
N MET A 57 6.15 22.34 -18.29
CA MET A 57 5.74 23.58 -17.64
C MET A 57 6.80 23.96 -16.60
N SER A 58 7.45 25.10 -16.85
CA SER A 58 8.23 25.99 -15.96
C SER A 58 8.83 25.41 -14.68
N ASP A 59 10.14 25.61 -14.57
CA ASP A 59 11.11 25.38 -13.48
C ASP A 59 10.78 26.06 -12.12
N SER A 60 9.52 26.41 -11.87
CA SER A 60 9.05 26.99 -10.61
C SER A 60 8.48 25.90 -9.73
N ALA A 61 9.11 25.67 -8.58
CA ALA A 61 8.65 24.75 -7.56
C ALA A 61 7.16 25.00 -7.24
N LEU A 62 6.36 23.92 -7.17
CA LEU A 62 4.96 24.04 -6.80
C LEU A 62 4.85 24.63 -5.39
N ALA A 63 3.90 25.55 -5.19
CA ALA A 63 3.60 26.07 -3.86
C ALA A 63 2.63 25.14 -3.13
N CYS A 64 2.90 24.86 -1.86
CA CYS A 64 1.97 24.09 -1.02
C CYS A 64 0.64 24.84 -0.90
N THR A 65 -0.47 24.16 -1.17
CA THR A 65 -1.80 24.79 -1.15
C THR A 65 -2.31 25.09 0.25
N HIS A 66 -1.63 24.62 1.30
CA HIS A 66 -1.89 24.98 2.69
C HIS A 66 -1.02 26.16 3.17
N CYS A 67 0.30 26.00 3.21
CA CYS A 67 1.20 27.00 3.80
C CYS A 67 1.82 27.99 2.81
N ARG A 68 1.54 27.84 1.50
CA ARG A 68 2.08 28.65 0.39
C ARG A 68 3.59 28.62 0.19
N GLN A 69 4.35 27.89 1.02
CA GLN A 69 5.79 27.70 0.84
C GLN A 69 6.09 26.83 -0.39
N PRO A 70 7.24 27.03 -1.04
CA PRO A 70 7.68 26.15 -2.13
C PRO A 70 7.83 24.72 -1.61
N MET A 71 7.34 23.76 -2.38
CA MET A 71 7.52 22.35 -2.11
C MET A 71 8.87 21.89 -2.63
N ARG A 72 9.54 21.01 -1.88
CA ARG A 72 10.82 20.43 -2.26
C ARG A 72 10.59 19.37 -3.33
N PRO A 73 11.18 19.50 -4.54
CA PRO A 73 11.12 18.43 -5.52
C PRO A 73 11.99 17.25 -5.07
N LEU A 74 11.40 16.07 -5.07
CA LEU A 74 12.03 14.78 -4.81
C LEU A 74 12.15 14.03 -6.14
N ARG A 75 13.38 13.87 -6.61
CA ARG A 75 13.67 13.03 -7.78
C ARG A 75 13.88 11.59 -7.34
N LEU A 76 12.85 10.78 -7.48
CA LEU A 76 12.78 9.41 -6.99
C LEU A 76 12.94 8.37 -8.11
N ALA A 77 13.36 7.17 -7.74
CA ALA A 77 13.50 6.06 -8.69
C ALA A 77 12.13 5.52 -9.16
N GLY A 78 11.89 5.57 -10.46
CA GLY A 78 10.72 4.98 -11.11
C GLY A 78 10.95 3.54 -11.59
N HIS A 79 9.86 2.86 -11.95
CA HIS A 79 9.93 1.55 -12.62
C HIS A 79 10.77 1.64 -13.91
N TYR A 80 11.39 0.52 -14.29
CA TYR A 80 12.18 0.40 -15.52
C TYR A 80 13.31 1.43 -15.62
N GLY A 81 13.94 1.74 -14.47
CA GLY A 81 15.08 2.63 -14.41
C GLY A 81 14.75 4.12 -14.59
N GLN A 82 13.47 4.47 -14.74
CA GLN A 82 13.04 5.85 -14.94
C GLN A 82 13.23 6.69 -13.68
N GLN A 83 13.01 8.00 -13.81
CA GLN A 83 12.87 8.91 -12.68
C GLN A 83 11.43 9.43 -12.60
N VAL A 84 11.00 9.72 -11.38
CA VAL A 84 9.70 10.32 -11.06
C VAL A 84 10.01 11.50 -10.15
N ASP A 85 9.61 12.70 -10.57
CA ASP A 85 9.74 13.89 -9.75
C ASP A 85 8.42 14.04 -8.96
N ILE A 86 8.51 14.28 -7.65
CA ILE A 86 7.36 14.42 -6.74
C ILE A 86 7.61 15.61 -5.85
N ASP A 87 6.58 16.38 -5.51
CA ASP A 87 6.75 17.54 -4.65
C ASP A 87 6.38 17.20 -3.20
N LEU A 88 7.28 17.53 -2.26
CA LEU A 88 7.08 17.34 -0.82
C LEU A 88 7.05 18.69 -0.09
N CYS A 89 5.98 18.95 0.66
CA CYS A 89 5.96 20.00 1.67
C CYS A 89 6.35 19.43 3.03
N GLU A 90 7.59 19.68 3.45
CA GLU A 90 8.15 19.18 4.71
C GLU A 90 7.52 19.82 5.94
N ARG A 91 6.95 21.02 5.84
CA ARG A 91 6.26 21.65 6.97
C ARG A 91 4.86 21.08 7.17
N CYS A 92 4.14 20.84 6.09
CA CYS A 92 2.75 20.36 6.15
C CYS A 92 2.63 18.84 6.13
N HIS A 93 3.73 18.12 5.91
CA HIS A 93 3.78 16.68 5.64
C HIS A 93 2.81 16.28 4.53
N LEU A 94 2.77 17.11 3.48
CA LEU A 94 1.94 16.91 2.31
C LEU A 94 2.80 16.55 1.11
N VAL A 95 2.34 15.57 0.35
CA VAL A 95 2.96 15.13 -0.89
C VAL A 95 2.02 15.46 -2.02
N TRP A 96 2.53 16.06 -3.08
CA TRP A 96 1.82 16.24 -4.33
C TRP A 96 2.38 15.27 -5.38
N PHE A 97 1.48 14.48 -5.96
CA PHE A 97 1.76 13.66 -7.14
C PHE A 97 0.98 14.25 -8.30
N ASP A 98 1.63 14.57 -9.41
CA ASP A 98 0.92 14.76 -10.67
C ASP A 98 0.34 13.42 -11.17
N SER A 99 -0.45 13.49 -12.25
CA SER A 99 -1.08 12.33 -12.87
C SER A 99 -0.09 11.19 -13.10
N LEU A 100 -0.42 10.00 -12.58
CA LEU A 100 0.34 8.75 -12.70
C LEU A 100 1.71 8.68 -11.97
N GLU A 101 2.17 9.74 -11.30
CA GLU A 101 3.50 9.69 -10.66
C GLU A 101 3.55 8.66 -9.52
N SER A 102 2.49 8.59 -8.72
CA SER A 102 2.44 7.67 -7.59
C SER A 102 2.54 6.20 -8.03
N VAL A 103 1.98 5.83 -9.19
CA VAL A 103 2.01 4.46 -9.73
C VAL A 103 3.31 4.15 -10.48
N ARG A 104 4.12 5.18 -10.79
CA ARG A 104 5.41 5.02 -11.49
C ARG A 104 6.58 4.72 -10.55
N LEU A 105 6.44 4.96 -9.25
CA LEU A 105 7.51 4.73 -8.27
C LEU A 105 7.89 3.25 -8.17
N SER A 106 9.19 2.98 -8.31
CA SER A 106 9.76 1.66 -8.02
C SER A 106 9.85 1.40 -6.52
N GLY A 107 10.21 0.18 -6.13
CA GLY A 107 10.56 -0.13 -4.74
C GLY A 107 11.65 0.78 -4.18
N LEU A 108 12.69 1.08 -4.96
CA LEU A 108 13.72 2.03 -4.55
C LEU A 108 13.16 3.45 -4.37
N GLY A 109 12.25 3.88 -5.25
CA GLY A 109 11.59 5.18 -5.13
C GLY A 109 10.73 5.29 -3.87
N TRP A 110 9.99 4.23 -3.53
CA TRP A 110 9.23 4.16 -2.28
C TRP A 110 10.13 4.16 -1.05
N LEU A 111 11.25 3.45 -1.09
CA LEU A 111 12.25 3.49 -0.02
C LEU A 111 12.78 4.92 0.19
N GLN A 112 13.17 5.60 -0.89
CA GLN A 112 13.61 6.99 -0.85
C GLN A 112 12.52 7.94 -0.31
N MET A 113 11.26 7.69 -0.69
CA MET A 113 10.12 8.44 -0.18
C MET A 113 9.96 8.27 1.34
N LEU A 114 10.05 7.04 1.85
CA LEU A 114 9.94 6.76 3.29
C LEU A 114 11.05 7.45 4.09
N ARG A 115 12.28 7.48 3.56
CA ARG A 115 13.37 8.26 4.17
C ARG A 115 13.08 9.76 4.17
N ALA A 116 12.54 10.31 3.07
CA ALA A 116 12.18 11.72 3.00
C ALA A 116 11.05 12.07 3.98
N MET A 117 10.07 11.18 4.17
CA MET A 117 9.00 11.34 5.15
C MET A 117 9.53 11.30 6.58
N GLU A 118 10.46 10.40 6.89
CA GLU A 118 11.10 10.33 8.21
C GLU A 118 11.93 11.58 8.50
N ALA A 119 12.73 12.04 7.53
CA ALA A 119 13.48 13.28 7.65
C ALA A 119 12.56 14.49 7.92
N ALA A 120 11.39 14.53 7.29
CA ALA A 120 10.40 15.58 7.50
C ALA A 120 9.78 15.56 8.91
N HIS A 121 9.76 14.42 9.62
CA HIS A 121 9.29 14.38 11.02
C HIS A 121 10.16 15.20 11.99
N HIS A 122 11.37 15.58 11.59
CA HIS A 122 12.27 16.45 12.35
C HIS A 122 12.06 17.94 12.04
N VAL A 123 11.10 18.27 11.17
CA VAL A 123 10.65 19.63 10.88
C VAL A 123 9.36 19.91 11.64
N GLU A 124 9.18 21.13 12.13
CA GLU A 124 7.95 21.51 12.84
C GLU A 124 6.72 21.34 11.94
N HIS A 125 5.81 20.46 12.37
CA HIS A 125 4.62 20.10 11.61
C HIS A 125 3.52 21.16 11.74
N LEU A 126 3.09 21.71 10.60
CA LEU A 126 1.89 22.53 10.48
C LEU A 126 0.72 21.67 9.98
N ARG A 127 -0.28 21.48 10.85
CA ARG A 127 -1.46 20.66 10.55
C ARG A 127 -2.23 21.24 9.35
N PRO A 128 -2.37 20.49 8.24
CA PRO A 128 -3.13 20.96 7.08
C PRO A 128 -4.63 21.12 7.36
N GLU A 129 -5.24 22.09 6.69
CA GLU A 129 -6.70 22.21 6.60
C GLU A 129 -7.33 21.04 5.81
N GLU A 130 -8.61 20.81 6.02
CA GLU A 130 -9.36 19.76 5.34
C GLU A 130 -9.56 20.07 3.84
N ASN A 131 -9.76 21.35 3.51
CA ASN A 131 -10.10 21.83 2.17
C ASN A 131 -8.88 22.21 1.34
N LEU A 132 -7.98 21.25 1.11
CA LEU A 132 -6.80 21.47 0.28
C LEU A 132 -7.19 21.73 -1.18
N GLY A 133 -6.49 22.69 -1.81
CA GLY A 133 -6.58 22.96 -3.24
C GLY A 133 -5.57 22.16 -4.07
N CYS A 134 -5.81 22.08 -5.37
CA CYS A 134 -4.87 21.55 -6.36
C CYS A 134 -3.66 22.47 -6.53
N ALA A 135 -2.44 21.93 -6.44
CA ALA A 135 -1.21 22.71 -6.61
C ALA A 135 -1.05 23.31 -8.02
N ARG A 136 -1.71 22.73 -9.03
CA ARG A 136 -1.66 23.19 -10.43
C ARG A 136 -2.74 24.21 -10.80
N CYS A 137 -3.98 24.05 -10.30
CA CYS A 137 -5.12 24.89 -10.73
C CYS A 137 -5.91 25.56 -9.61
N GLY A 138 -5.54 25.34 -8.34
CA GLY A 138 -6.18 25.95 -7.17
C GLY A 138 -7.57 25.42 -6.80
N LEU A 139 -8.22 24.64 -7.67
CA LEU A 139 -9.54 24.05 -7.36
C LEU A 139 -9.47 23.12 -6.15
N GLN A 140 -10.51 23.16 -5.31
CA GLN A 140 -10.65 22.26 -4.16
C GLN A 140 -10.53 20.80 -4.61
N LEU A 141 -9.75 20.03 -3.87
CA LEU A 141 -9.56 18.61 -4.11
C LEU A 141 -10.82 17.86 -3.68
N LYS A 142 -11.23 16.88 -4.49
CA LYS A 142 -12.31 15.96 -4.12
C LYS A 142 -11.74 14.79 -3.33
N THR A 143 -12.44 14.36 -2.30
CA THR A 143 -12.12 13.12 -1.60
C THR A 143 -12.55 11.93 -2.45
N VAL A 144 -11.65 10.98 -2.64
CA VAL A 144 -11.92 9.68 -3.26
C VAL A 144 -11.57 8.57 -2.28
N HIS A 145 -12.17 7.39 -2.49
CA HIS A 145 -11.92 6.22 -1.65
C HIS A 145 -11.31 5.08 -2.45
N ASN A 146 -10.26 4.48 -1.90
CA ASN A 146 -9.57 3.33 -2.48
C ASN A 146 -9.73 2.11 -1.58
N GLN A 147 -9.86 0.92 -2.17
CA GLN A 147 -9.76 -0.33 -1.41
C GLN A 147 -8.30 -0.73 -1.23
N THR A 148 -7.99 -1.15 -0.01
CA THR A 148 -6.67 -1.63 0.40
C THR A 148 -6.85 -2.89 1.23
N ALA A 149 -5.79 -3.65 1.47
CA ALA A 149 -5.96 -4.86 2.29
C ALA A 149 -6.20 -4.59 3.79
N PHE A 150 -6.25 -3.32 4.22
CA PHE A 150 -6.71 -2.93 5.56
C PHE A 150 -8.03 -2.15 5.53
N GLY A 151 -8.77 -2.23 4.42
CA GLY A 151 -10.05 -1.57 4.25
C GLY A 151 -9.97 -0.33 3.36
N ARG A 152 -10.94 0.56 3.52
CA ARG A 152 -11.05 1.78 2.71
C ARG A 152 -10.03 2.81 3.19
N SER A 153 -9.30 3.40 2.25
CA SER A 153 -8.47 4.59 2.47
C SER A 153 -9.04 5.77 1.69
N THR A 154 -8.67 6.99 2.07
CA THR A 154 -9.03 8.22 1.37
C THR A 154 -7.82 8.81 0.65
N ALA A 155 -8.06 9.44 -0.49
CA ALA A 155 -7.12 10.31 -1.19
C ALA A 155 -7.82 11.60 -1.63
N ARG A 156 -7.05 12.66 -1.89
CA ARG A 156 -7.60 13.96 -2.33
C ARG A 156 -7.09 14.28 -3.72
N GLU A 157 -7.98 14.18 -4.71
CA GLU A 157 -7.64 14.29 -6.13
C GLU A 157 -8.15 15.60 -6.75
N CYS A 158 -7.43 16.10 -7.74
CA CYS A 158 -7.89 17.24 -8.52
C CYS A 158 -9.06 16.83 -9.42
N PRO A 159 -10.20 17.55 -9.43
CA PRO A 159 -11.32 17.24 -10.33
C PRO A 159 -10.97 17.39 -11.82
N LYS A 160 -9.90 18.14 -12.15
CA LYS A 160 -9.35 18.26 -13.51
C LYS A 160 -8.31 17.19 -13.87
N GLY A 161 -8.03 16.25 -12.96
CA GLY A 161 -7.09 15.15 -13.21
C GLY A 161 -5.61 15.53 -13.16
N HIS A 162 -5.25 16.72 -12.66
CA HIS A 162 -3.85 17.16 -12.60
C HIS A 162 -2.96 16.34 -11.66
N GLY A 163 -3.55 15.70 -10.64
CA GLY A 163 -2.80 15.05 -9.58
C GLY A 163 -3.59 14.94 -8.28
N GLN A 164 -2.88 14.59 -7.21
CA GLN A 164 -3.43 14.39 -5.88
C GLN A 164 -2.51 14.93 -4.79
N SER A 165 -3.11 15.43 -3.72
CA SER A 165 -2.40 15.82 -2.50
C SER A 165 -2.73 14.84 -1.38
N GLN A 166 -1.71 14.32 -0.69
CA GLN A 166 -1.90 13.40 0.41
C GLN A 166 -1.01 13.74 1.60
N SER A 167 -1.55 13.58 2.80
CA SER A 167 -0.70 13.52 4.00
C SER A 167 0.04 12.17 4.05
N PHE A 168 1.08 12.08 4.86
CA PHE A 168 1.85 10.84 5.00
C PHE A 168 1.00 9.65 5.44
N ASN A 169 0.07 9.87 6.38
CA ASN A 169 -0.85 8.82 6.81
C ASN A 169 -1.77 8.35 5.68
N LEU A 170 -2.37 9.28 4.92
CA LEU A 170 -3.23 8.93 3.79
C LEU A 170 -2.45 8.18 2.70
N LEU A 171 -1.22 8.62 2.40
CA LEU A 171 -0.37 7.98 1.40
C LEU A 171 -0.02 6.53 1.77
N LEU A 172 0.37 6.30 3.03
CA LEU A 172 0.68 4.95 3.51
C LEU A 172 -0.57 4.07 3.61
N ALA A 173 -1.71 4.66 4.00
CA ALA A 173 -3.00 3.96 4.03
C ALA A 173 -3.41 3.53 2.63
N GLU A 174 -3.34 4.43 1.64
CA GLU A 174 -3.63 4.17 0.22
C GLU A 174 -2.81 2.98 -0.31
N ARG A 175 -1.56 2.86 0.14
CA ARG A 175 -0.66 1.76 -0.24
C ARG A 175 -0.88 0.49 0.56
N GLY A 176 -1.77 0.50 1.55
CA GLY A 176 -1.99 -0.62 2.46
C GLY A 176 -0.75 -0.96 3.27
N LEU A 177 0.07 0.04 3.60
CA LEU A 177 1.32 -0.11 4.36
C LEU A 177 1.15 0.14 5.85
N ILE A 178 0.04 0.79 6.24
CA ILE A 178 -0.32 0.98 7.64
C ILE A 178 -1.66 0.33 7.92
N ARG A 179 -1.82 -0.18 9.14
CA ARG A 179 -3.07 -0.76 9.61
C ARG A 179 -3.56 -0.13 10.90
N PRO A 180 -4.89 -0.16 11.16
CA PRO A 180 -5.44 0.30 12.43
C PRO A 180 -4.76 -0.37 13.62
N LEU A 181 -4.63 0.39 14.70
CA LEU A 181 -4.07 -0.09 15.97
C LEU A 181 -5.08 -1.02 16.67
N LEU A 182 -4.72 -2.29 16.88
CA LEU A 182 -5.55 -3.22 17.66
C LEU A 182 -5.17 -3.14 19.15
N PRO A 183 -6.09 -3.53 20.07
CA PRO A 183 -5.79 -3.53 21.50
C PRO A 183 -4.54 -4.33 21.89
N ALA A 184 -4.33 -5.49 21.26
CA ALA A 184 -3.14 -6.31 21.47
C ALA A 184 -1.85 -5.62 21.02
N ASP A 185 -1.92 -4.83 19.95
CA ASP A 185 -0.77 -4.05 19.48
C ASP A 185 -0.41 -2.94 20.46
N LEU A 186 -1.41 -2.23 20.98
CA LEU A 186 -1.22 -1.16 21.96
C LEU A 186 -0.61 -1.70 23.26
N ALA A 187 -1.08 -2.86 23.72
CA ALA A 187 -0.49 -3.54 24.88
C ALA A 187 0.98 -3.90 24.63
N ALA A 188 1.30 -4.47 23.46
CA ALA A 188 2.66 -4.84 23.08
C ALA A 188 3.60 -3.61 22.99
N VAL A 189 3.14 -2.53 22.36
CA VAL A 189 3.91 -1.28 22.23
C VAL A 189 4.16 -0.62 23.59
N ARG A 190 3.18 -0.67 24.50
CA ARG A 190 3.37 -0.16 25.87
C ARG A 190 4.34 -1.01 26.68
N ALA A 191 4.27 -2.33 26.54
CA ALA A 191 5.14 -3.26 27.25
C ALA A 191 6.61 -3.17 26.78
N SER A 192 6.85 -2.93 25.48
CA SER A 192 8.21 -2.83 24.94
C SER A 192 8.93 -1.53 25.30
N GLY A 193 8.19 -0.49 25.71
CA GLY A 193 8.76 0.84 26.01
C GLY A 193 9.32 1.56 24.77
N GLU A 194 9.09 1.02 23.57
CA GLU A 194 9.59 1.60 22.32
C GLU A 194 8.88 2.92 21.98
N PRO A 195 9.55 3.83 21.23
CA PRO A 195 8.89 5.01 20.69
C PRO A 195 7.64 4.61 19.88
N PHE A 196 6.52 5.27 20.17
CA PHE A 196 5.29 5.13 19.39
C PHE A 196 4.90 6.49 18.83
N CYS A 197 5.17 6.69 17.55
CA CYS A 197 5.04 7.98 16.90
C CYS A 197 3.94 7.95 15.85
N CYS A 198 3.21 9.05 15.72
CA CYS A 198 2.25 9.23 14.64
C CYS A 198 2.96 9.14 13.28
N VAL A 199 2.53 8.23 12.42
CA VAL A 199 3.09 8.08 11.07
C VAL A 199 2.93 9.34 10.20
N ASN A 200 1.99 10.22 10.56
CA ASN A 200 1.82 11.50 9.89
C ASN A 200 2.82 12.54 10.38
N CYS A 201 2.72 12.97 11.64
CA CYS A 201 3.44 14.14 12.15
C CYS A 201 4.73 13.82 12.92
N GLY A 202 5.02 12.55 13.23
CA GLY A 202 6.15 12.17 14.08
C GLY A 202 5.90 12.34 15.58
N GLY A 203 4.81 13.01 15.99
CA GLY A 203 4.49 13.26 17.39
C GLY A 203 4.28 11.98 18.21
N ASP A 204 4.73 11.98 19.46
CA ASP A 204 4.56 10.85 20.39
C ASP A 204 3.06 10.61 20.67
N VAL A 205 2.62 9.37 20.44
CA VAL A 205 1.25 8.90 20.63
C VAL A 205 1.19 7.70 21.59
N ARG A 206 2.26 7.42 22.35
CA ARG A 206 2.33 6.34 23.35
C ARG A 206 1.17 6.37 24.35
N CYS A 207 0.79 7.58 24.76
CA CYS A 207 -0.29 7.83 25.72
C CYS A 207 -1.63 8.14 25.06
N ALA A 208 -1.76 7.97 23.74
CA ALA A 208 -3.03 8.18 23.06
C ALA A 208 -4.12 7.28 23.63
N ARG A 209 -5.30 7.88 23.82
CA ARG A 209 -6.52 7.22 24.30
C ARG A 209 -7.53 7.06 23.17
N GLU A 210 -7.55 8.04 22.27
CA GLU A 210 -8.35 8.05 21.07
C GLU A 210 -7.60 7.41 19.89
N PRO A 211 -8.32 6.93 18.86
CA PRO A 211 -7.72 6.40 17.63
C PRO A 211 -7.08 7.50 16.74
N GLU A 212 -7.06 8.75 17.19
CA GLU A 212 -6.53 9.90 16.46
C GLU A 212 -5.39 10.57 17.22
N CYS A 213 -4.41 11.07 16.48
CA CYS A 213 -3.29 11.81 17.01
C CYS A 213 -3.75 13.18 17.52
N SER A 214 -3.54 13.48 18.79
CA SER A 214 -3.90 14.77 19.40
C SER A 214 -3.19 15.98 18.77
N TRP A 215 -2.08 15.76 18.07
CA TRP A 215 -1.28 16.83 17.45
C TRP A 215 -1.78 17.21 16.05
N CYS A 216 -2.06 16.22 15.19
CA CYS A 216 -2.39 16.47 13.78
C CYS A 216 -3.77 15.94 13.37
N GLY A 217 -4.50 15.26 14.26
CA GLY A 217 -5.80 14.65 13.98
C GLY A 217 -5.76 13.45 13.02
N SER A 218 -4.57 12.97 12.63
CA SER A 218 -4.47 11.78 11.78
C SER A 218 -4.76 10.51 12.58
N ALA A 219 -5.36 9.51 11.93
CA ALA A 219 -5.56 8.20 12.53
C ALA A 219 -4.23 7.58 13.00
N ILE A 220 -4.22 7.06 14.22
CA ILE A 220 -3.09 6.34 14.78
C ILE A 220 -3.07 4.94 14.18
N ALA A 221 -1.93 4.58 13.59
CA ALA A 221 -1.74 3.34 12.87
C ALA A 221 -0.31 2.83 13.05
N LEU A 222 -0.13 1.54 12.79
CA LEU A 222 1.19 0.89 12.78
C LEU A 222 1.60 0.58 11.35
N LEU A 223 2.89 0.69 11.04
CA LEU A 223 3.42 0.22 9.77
C LEU A 223 3.45 -1.31 9.78
N ASP A 224 2.90 -1.92 8.74
CA ASP A 224 3.01 -3.36 8.48
C ASP A 224 4.31 -3.63 7.74
N VAL A 225 5.30 -4.14 8.47
CA VAL A 225 6.67 -4.29 7.97
C VAL A 225 6.74 -5.40 6.93
N ALA A 226 6.01 -6.50 7.14
CA ALA A 226 5.99 -7.60 6.18
C ALA A 226 5.35 -7.17 4.85
N ARG A 227 4.28 -6.37 4.89
CA ARG A 227 3.68 -5.80 3.68
C ARG A 227 4.55 -4.73 3.04
N LEU A 228 5.24 -3.91 3.84
CA LEU A 228 6.21 -2.96 3.34
C LEU A 228 7.29 -3.67 2.53
N VAL A 229 7.94 -4.69 3.07
CA VAL A 229 8.97 -5.46 2.35
C VAL A 229 8.41 -5.99 1.03
N ARG A 230 7.26 -6.68 1.07
CA ARG A 230 6.60 -7.22 -0.14
C ARG A 230 6.28 -6.13 -1.18
N ALA A 231 5.89 -4.94 -0.75
CA ALA A 231 5.59 -3.82 -1.63
C ALA A 231 6.85 -3.18 -2.25
N LEU A 232 7.98 -3.21 -1.54
CA LEU A 232 9.27 -2.69 -2.05
C LEU A 232 9.98 -3.70 -2.95
N THR A 233 9.75 -4.99 -2.79
CA THR A 233 10.49 -6.05 -3.49
C THR A 233 9.75 -6.79 -4.63
N PRO A 234 8.70 -6.29 -5.29
CA PRO A 234 7.95 -7.08 -6.28
C PRO A 234 8.78 -7.50 -7.50
N GLY A 235 9.87 -6.80 -7.81
CA GLY A 235 10.82 -7.20 -8.87
C GLY A 235 11.94 -8.14 -8.41
N LEU A 236 12.03 -8.45 -7.11
CA LEU A 236 12.90 -9.51 -6.57
C LEU A 236 12.21 -10.88 -6.63
N VAL A 237 10.88 -10.93 -6.81
CA VAL A 237 10.09 -12.16 -6.92
C VAL A 237 9.35 -12.16 -8.27
N LEU A 238 10.00 -12.67 -9.32
CA LEU A 238 9.37 -12.80 -10.64
C LEU A 238 8.42 -14.03 -10.68
N PRO A 239 7.19 -13.91 -11.21
CA PRO A 239 6.29 -15.06 -11.35
C PRO A 239 6.87 -16.12 -12.28
N GLY A 240 6.93 -17.38 -11.83
CA GLY A 240 7.31 -18.53 -12.67
C GLY A 240 8.80 -18.85 -12.74
N GLN A 241 9.66 -18.14 -12.00
CA GLN A 241 10.99 -18.65 -11.70
C GLN A 241 10.87 -19.57 -10.48
N PRO A 242 11.32 -20.84 -10.54
CA PRO A 242 11.46 -21.62 -9.31
C PRO A 242 12.29 -20.81 -8.32
N GLU A 243 12.02 -20.99 -7.02
CA GLU A 243 12.87 -20.53 -5.92
C GLU A 243 14.28 -21.05 -6.15
N ARG A 244 15.04 -20.36 -6.99
CA ARG A 244 16.45 -20.58 -7.13
C ARG A 244 17.02 -19.96 -5.87
N ASP A 245 17.58 -20.81 -5.02
CA ASP A 245 18.49 -20.46 -3.92
C ASP A 245 19.76 -19.72 -4.41
N ASP A 246 19.70 -19.07 -5.58
CA ASP A 246 20.72 -18.20 -6.11
C ASP A 246 20.67 -16.91 -5.28
N GLU A 247 21.74 -16.66 -4.50
CA GLU A 247 22.01 -15.53 -3.59
C GLU A 247 21.75 -14.10 -4.15
N ALA A 248 21.26 -13.96 -5.38
CA ALA A 248 21.06 -12.70 -6.10
C ALA A 248 19.57 -12.33 -6.35
N GLY A 249 18.62 -13.19 -5.96
CA GLY A 249 17.20 -13.03 -6.29
C GLY A 249 16.27 -12.73 -5.12
N VAL A 250 16.37 -13.46 -4.02
CA VAL A 250 15.55 -13.24 -2.83
C VAL A 250 16.13 -12.05 -2.06
N ALA A 251 15.28 -11.17 -1.52
CA ALA A 251 15.77 -10.20 -0.55
C ALA A 251 16.56 -10.97 0.52
N ARG A 252 17.88 -10.79 0.62
CA ARG A 252 18.72 -11.51 1.58
C ARG A 252 18.01 -11.47 2.94
N HIS A 253 17.92 -12.62 3.62
CA HIS A 253 17.21 -12.78 4.89
C HIS A 253 17.28 -11.49 5.72
N LEU A 254 16.15 -10.81 5.83
CA LEU A 254 16.09 -9.54 6.52
C LEU A 254 15.93 -9.86 8.00
N ALA A 255 16.76 -9.28 8.86
CA ALA A 255 16.59 -9.43 10.29
C ALA A 255 15.71 -8.30 10.83
N TRP A 256 14.52 -8.64 11.31
CA TRP A 256 13.66 -7.73 12.05
C TRP A 256 13.50 -8.23 13.50
N PRO A 257 13.85 -7.42 14.53
CA PRO A 257 13.64 -7.83 15.90
C PRO A 257 12.13 -7.85 16.21
N CYS A 258 11.62 -8.99 16.67
CA CYS A 258 10.25 -9.08 17.13
C CYS A 258 10.03 -8.11 18.30
N ARG A 259 9.05 -7.20 18.18
CA ARG A 259 8.70 -6.26 19.25
C ARG A 259 8.22 -6.93 20.55
N GLY A 260 7.75 -8.18 20.48
CA GLY A 260 7.17 -8.89 21.63
C GLY A 260 8.22 -9.65 22.44
N CYS A 261 9.09 -10.40 21.77
CA CYS A 261 10.08 -11.26 22.43
C CYS A 261 11.54 -10.99 22.05
N GLY A 262 11.80 -10.05 21.13
CA GLY A 262 13.13 -9.73 20.62
C GLY A 262 13.71 -10.74 19.62
N ALA A 263 13.06 -11.90 19.42
CA ALA A 263 13.54 -12.92 18.48
C ALA A 263 13.63 -12.36 17.05
N PRO A 264 14.64 -12.78 16.25
CA PRO A 264 14.74 -12.37 14.87
C PRO A 264 13.55 -12.94 14.07
N VAL A 265 12.99 -12.11 13.20
CA VAL A 265 11.92 -12.46 12.27
C VAL A 265 12.33 -12.00 10.87
N ASP A 266 12.01 -12.78 9.84
CA ASP A 266 12.26 -12.40 8.46
C ASP A 266 11.00 -11.78 7.83
N PRO A 267 10.89 -10.43 7.76
CA PRO A 267 9.69 -9.76 7.23
C PRO A 267 9.46 -10.02 5.73
N SER A 268 10.42 -10.63 5.02
CA SER A 268 10.19 -11.06 3.63
C SER A 268 9.37 -12.35 3.52
N ARG A 269 9.31 -13.14 4.60
CA ARG A 269 8.66 -14.46 4.65
C ARG A 269 7.53 -14.52 5.67
N ASP A 270 7.72 -13.89 6.81
CA ASP A 270 6.87 -14.02 7.98
C ASP A 270 6.03 -12.73 8.19
N ASP A 271 4.73 -12.90 8.44
CA ASP A 271 3.82 -11.83 8.87
C ASP A 271 3.68 -11.76 10.41
N ALA A 272 4.11 -12.82 11.11
CA ALA A 272 4.15 -12.91 12.56
C ALA A 272 5.39 -13.67 13.06
N CYS A 273 5.82 -13.37 14.29
CA CYS A 273 6.91 -14.09 14.94
C CYS A 273 6.51 -15.54 15.27
N SER A 274 7.32 -16.52 14.87
CA SER A 274 7.12 -17.93 15.20
C SER A 274 7.19 -18.25 16.70
N GLY A 275 7.94 -17.44 17.47
CA GLY A 275 8.12 -17.64 18.90
C GLY A 275 6.94 -17.15 19.75
N CYS A 276 6.40 -15.96 19.45
CA CYS A 276 5.37 -15.34 20.29
C CYS A 276 4.08 -14.94 19.55
N GLY A 277 3.99 -15.19 18.24
CA GLY A 277 2.82 -14.86 17.41
C GLY A 277 2.60 -13.37 17.16
N CYS A 278 3.48 -12.49 17.64
CA CYS A 278 3.34 -11.06 17.42
C CYS A 278 3.51 -10.71 15.93
N ALA A 279 2.55 -9.96 15.39
CA ALA A 279 2.65 -9.40 14.04
C ALA A 279 3.91 -8.54 13.86
N VAL A 280 4.49 -8.59 12.66
CA VAL A 280 5.71 -7.87 12.28
C VAL A 280 5.37 -6.43 11.92
N LEU A 281 5.39 -5.55 12.92
CA LEU A 281 4.97 -4.15 12.79
C LEU A 281 6.02 -3.18 13.33
N ALA A 282 5.98 -1.94 12.86
CA ALA A 282 6.77 -0.84 13.38
C ALA A 282 5.89 0.28 13.97
N PRO A 283 6.16 0.72 15.22
CA PRO A 283 5.42 1.79 15.88
C PRO A 283 5.87 3.20 15.49
N ALA A 284 6.91 3.34 14.68
CA ALA A 284 7.39 4.62 14.19
C ALA A 284 8.04 4.44 12.83
N LEU A 285 8.04 5.51 12.01
CA LEU A 285 8.75 5.49 10.73
C LEU A 285 10.26 5.38 10.94
N GLY A 286 10.82 6.05 11.97
CA GLY A 286 12.23 5.89 12.34
C GLY A 286 12.63 4.44 12.68
N ARG A 287 11.69 3.60 13.14
CA ARG A 287 11.97 2.19 13.46
C ARG A 287 12.27 1.34 12.24
N ILE A 288 11.84 1.73 11.03
CA ILE A 288 12.09 0.96 9.80
C ILE A 288 13.40 1.32 9.11
N LEU A 289 14.13 2.37 9.55
CA LEU A 289 15.34 2.82 8.86
C LEU A 289 16.42 1.72 8.70
N PRO A 290 16.75 0.91 9.72
CA PRO A 290 17.74 -0.17 9.56
C PRO A 290 17.31 -1.24 8.54
N LEU A 291 16.00 -1.47 8.41
CA LEU A 291 15.45 -2.36 7.40
C LEU A 291 15.62 -1.76 6.00
N LEU A 292 15.37 -0.45 5.85
CA LEU A 292 15.60 0.25 4.58
C LEU A 292 17.08 0.23 4.19
N ASP A 293 18.00 0.41 5.15
CA ASP A 293 19.45 0.31 4.91
C ASP A 293 19.85 -1.06 4.34
N GLY A 294 19.24 -2.15 4.84
CA GLY A 294 19.47 -3.51 4.33
C GLY A 294 18.85 -3.78 2.95
N LEU A 295 17.76 -3.10 2.60
CA LEU A 295 17.05 -3.27 1.33
C LEU A 295 17.64 -2.43 0.18
N GLU A 296 18.17 -1.25 0.50
CA GLU A 296 18.58 -0.27 -0.50
C GLU A 296 19.62 -0.77 -1.51
N PRO A 297 20.70 -1.49 -1.12
CA PRO A 297 21.65 -2.06 -2.08
C PRO A 297 21.00 -3.05 -3.04
N GLN A 298 20.04 -3.84 -2.55
CA GLN A 298 19.37 -4.89 -3.33
C GLN A 298 18.43 -4.28 -4.38
N LEU A 299 17.65 -3.28 -3.96
CA LEU A 299 16.77 -2.53 -4.85
C LEU A 299 17.56 -1.69 -5.88
N SER A 300 18.69 -1.12 -5.46
CA SER A 300 19.59 -0.38 -6.35
C SER A 300 20.21 -1.29 -7.40
N ALA A 301 20.68 -2.48 -7.02
CA ALA A 301 21.22 -3.47 -7.95
C ALA A 301 20.15 -3.97 -8.94
N LEU A 302 18.91 -4.20 -8.49
CA LEU A 302 17.79 -4.52 -9.38
C LEU A 302 17.50 -3.39 -10.37
N GLY A 303 17.43 -2.14 -9.90
CA GLY A 303 17.23 -0.97 -10.75
C GLY A 303 18.34 -0.81 -11.79
N GLY A 304 19.60 -1.04 -11.39
CA GLY A 304 20.76 -1.03 -12.29
C GLY A 304 20.68 -2.09 -13.38
N ARG A 305 20.31 -3.34 -13.03
CA ARG A 305 20.10 -4.42 -14.01
C ARG A 305 19.00 -4.08 -15.01
N LEU A 306 17.86 -3.57 -14.54
CA LEU A 306 16.74 -3.18 -15.41
C LEU A 306 17.10 -2.01 -16.34
N ARG A 307 17.98 -1.09 -15.91
CA ARG A 307 18.54 -0.03 -16.77
C ARG A 307 19.51 -0.58 -17.82
N ALA A 308 20.39 -1.49 -17.42
CA ALA A 308 21.45 -2.03 -18.27
C ALA A 308 20.95 -3.04 -19.31
N GLN A 309 19.81 -3.69 -19.06
CA GLN A 309 19.29 -4.75 -19.93
C GLN A 309 18.70 -4.27 -21.27
N ASP A 310 18.84 -2.99 -21.65
CA ASP A 310 18.23 -2.41 -22.87
C ASP A 310 16.80 -2.91 -23.07
N ALA A 311 16.05 -3.12 -21.97
CA ALA A 311 14.64 -3.43 -22.07
C ALA A 311 14.07 -2.27 -22.87
N PRO A 312 13.56 -2.51 -24.11
CA PRO A 312 13.15 -1.41 -24.97
C PRO A 312 12.23 -0.58 -24.11
N ALA A 313 12.61 0.68 -23.87
CA ALA A 313 11.85 1.57 -23.00
C ALA A 313 10.41 1.39 -23.45
N LEU A 314 9.58 0.76 -22.60
CA LEU A 314 8.21 0.42 -22.99
C LEU A 314 7.67 1.70 -23.60
N PRO A 315 7.20 1.70 -24.86
CA PRO A 315 6.77 2.92 -25.53
C PRO A 315 5.92 3.70 -24.54
N VAL A 316 6.17 5.01 -24.38
CA VAL A 316 5.55 5.80 -23.30
C VAL A 316 4.03 5.59 -23.27
N ASP A 317 3.41 5.35 -24.42
CA ASP A 317 2.01 4.99 -24.57
C ASP A 317 1.63 3.62 -23.98
N LEU A 318 2.44 2.58 -24.17
CA LEU A 318 2.22 1.27 -23.56
C LEU A 318 2.48 1.31 -22.05
N MET A 319 3.48 2.07 -21.61
CA MET A 319 3.71 2.35 -20.19
C MET A 319 2.50 3.06 -19.59
N ARG A 320 2.03 4.14 -20.24
CA ARG A 320 0.85 4.89 -19.83
C ARG A 320 -0.38 4.00 -19.82
N GLN A 321 -0.62 3.17 -20.84
CA GLN A 321 -1.72 2.20 -20.86
C GLN A 321 -1.66 1.21 -19.70
N ARG A 322 -0.47 0.70 -19.35
CA ARG A 322 -0.28 -0.18 -18.18
C ARG A 322 -0.53 0.56 -16.87
N LEU A 323 -0.03 1.78 -16.73
CA LEU A 323 -0.26 2.61 -15.55
C LEU A 323 -1.73 3.00 -15.41
N ASP A 324 -2.39 3.36 -16.51
CA ASP A 324 -3.84 3.62 -16.57
C ASP A 324 -4.64 2.35 -16.27
N ALA A 325 -4.14 1.17 -16.65
CA ALA A 325 -4.75 -0.10 -16.29
C ALA A 325 -4.57 -0.42 -14.80
N LEU A 326 -3.40 -0.13 -14.22
CA LEU A 326 -3.15 -0.24 -12.78
C LEU A 326 -3.97 0.78 -11.98
N GLU A 327 -4.15 1.98 -12.51
CA GLU A 327 -4.99 3.01 -11.91
C GLU A 327 -6.47 2.64 -12.00
N ARG A 328 -6.91 2.03 -13.11
CA ARG A 328 -8.27 1.48 -13.26
C ARG A 328 -8.51 0.23 -12.42
N SER A 329 -7.47 -0.58 -12.16
CA SER A 329 -7.59 -1.77 -11.33
C SER A 329 -7.59 -1.45 -9.84
N ARG A 330 -7.18 -0.23 -9.44
CA ARG A 330 -7.51 0.29 -8.11
C ARG A 330 -9.03 0.38 -8.02
N VAL A 331 -9.60 -0.44 -7.16
CA VAL A 331 -11.02 -0.40 -6.88
C VAL A 331 -11.33 0.92 -6.16
N ARG A 332 -11.72 1.91 -6.96
CA ARG A 332 -12.29 3.17 -6.49
C ARG A 332 -13.72 2.88 -6.11
N VAL A 333 -14.03 2.96 -4.82
CA VAL A 333 -15.40 2.70 -4.36
C VAL A 333 -16.15 4.02 -4.38
N PRO A 334 -17.30 4.11 -5.07
CA PRO A 334 -18.19 5.25 -4.90
C PRO A 334 -18.47 5.46 -3.41
N TRP A 335 -18.40 6.70 -2.96
CA TRP A 335 -18.89 7.03 -1.64
C TRP A 335 -20.40 6.83 -1.67
N GLN A 336 -20.86 5.78 -1.00
CA GLN A 336 -22.18 5.74 -0.43
C GLN A 336 -22.01 6.30 0.96
N GLU A 337 -22.88 7.24 1.35
CA GLU A 337 -23.08 7.55 2.78
C GLU A 337 -23.07 6.22 3.50
N PRO A 338 -22.25 6.04 4.57
CA PRO A 338 -22.51 4.93 5.44
C PRO A 338 -24.02 5.02 5.75
N PRO A 339 -24.80 3.93 5.61
CA PRO A 339 -26.16 3.96 6.13
C PRO A 339 -26.00 4.54 7.52
N GLN A 340 -26.76 5.61 7.84
CA GLN A 340 -26.84 6.09 9.20
C GLN A 340 -26.98 4.81 10.02
N ALA A 341 -25.94 4.50 10.79
CA ALA A 341 -26.12 3.47 11.77
C ALA A 341 -27.29 4.03 12.56
N ASP A 342 -28.47 3.43 12.40
CA ASP A 342 -29.40 3.35 13.50
C ASP A 342 -28.49 2.92 14.62
N GLN A 343 -28.07 3.89 15.44
CA GLN A 343 -27.53 3.58 16.74
C GLN A 343 -28.62 2.67 17.26
N PRO A 344 -28.37 1.37 17.46
CA PRO A 344 -29.34 0.59 18.18
C PRO A 344 -29.52 1.41 19.44
N ASP A 345 -30.74 1.90 19.67
CA ASP A 345 -31.06 2.69 20.84
C ASP A 345 -30.31 2.01 21.96
N LEU A 346 -29.23 2.65 22.43
CA LEU A 346 -28.48 2.16 23.55
C LEU A 346 -29.47 2.41 24.66
N GLU A 347 -30.39 1.46 24.82
CA GLU A 347 -31.37 1.42 25.88
C GLU A 347 -30.54 1.74 27.11
N ALA A 348 -30.82 2.91 27.66
CA ALA A 348 -30.18 3.43 28.83
C ALA A 348 -29.92 2.24 29.78
N PRO A 349 -28.66 1.98 30.19
CA PRO A 349 -28.32 0.77 30.91
C PRO A 349 -29.32 0.53 32.04
N ALA A 350 -29.83 -0.69 32.17
CA ALA A 350 -31.06 -1.04 32.89
C ALA A 350 -31.19 -0.43 34.30
N TRP A 351 -30.08 -0.06 34.96
CA TRP A 351 -30.07 0.71 36.20
C TRP A 351 -30.85 2.04 36.13
N ARG A 352 -30.95 2.70 34.96
CA ARG A 352 -31.76 3.92 34.78
C ARG A 352 -33.27 3.67 34.89
N ARG A 353 -33.76 2.45 34.57
CA ARG A 353 -35.17 2.07 34.80
C ARG A 353 -35.50 1.93 36.30
N TYR A 354 -34.50 1.65 37.13
CA TYR A 354 -34.67 1.51 38.59
C TYR A 354 -34.35 2.78 39.38
N LEU A 355 -33.84 3.85 38.75
CA LEU A 355 -33.57 5.14 39.40
C LEU A 355 -34.80 5.74 40.11
N PRO A 356 -35.99 5.82 39.48
CA PRO A 356 -37.15 6.39 40.16
C PRO A 356 -37.62 5.53 41.33
N ALA A 357 -37.46 4.20 41.27
CA ALA A 357 -37.79 3.29 42.37
C ALA A 357 -36.78 3.39 43.53
N ALA A 358 -35.48 3.50 43.22
CA ALA A 358 -34.43 3.66 44.22
C ALA A 358 -34.50 5.04 44.93
N VAL A 359 -34.84 6.10 44.20
CA VAL A 359 -35.06 7.44 44.76
C VAL A 359 -36.34 7.47 45.61
N MET A 360 -37.42 6.81 45.19
CA MET A 360 -38.65 6.66 45.99
C MET A 360 -38.43 5.83 47.26
N LEU A 361 -37.71 4.71 47.20
CA LEU A 361 -37.35 3.91 48.37
C LEU A 361 -36.42 4.67 49.33
N GLY A 362 -35.48 5.46 48.80
CA GLY A 362 -34.62 6.34 49.58
C GLY A 362 -35.40 7.44 50.30
N LEU A 363 -36.35 8.09 49.63
CA LEU A 363 -37.23 9.11 50.21
C LEU A 363 -38.20 8.53 51.25
N LEU A 364 -38.75 7.33 51.02
CA LEU A 364 -39.61 6.64 51.98
C LEU A 364 -38.83 6.17 53.23
N CYS A 365 -37.59 5.68 53.07
CA CYS A 365 -36.70 5.39 54.19
C CYS A 365 -36.34 6.66 54.96
N TRP A 366 -36.02 7.76 54.28
CA TRP A 366 -35.70 9.03 54.93
C TRP A 366 -36.91 9.60 55.71
N MET A 367 -38.12 9.50 55.16
CA MET A 367 -39.36 9.90 55.86
C MET A 367 -39.73 8.98 57.03
N ALA A 368 -39.40 7.68 56.95
CA ALA A 368 -39.64 6.72 58.04
C ALA A 368 -38.60 6.83 59.17
N LEU A 369 -37.35 7.21 58.86
CA LEU A 369 -36.27 7.41 59.84
C LEU A 369 -36.23 8.84 60.40
N GLY A 370 -36.83 9.83 59.72
CA GLY A 370 -36.93 11.23 60.16
C GLY A 370 -38.13 11.56 61.04
N ARG A 371 -38.91 10.58 61.48
CA ARG A 371 -40.01 10.73 62.46
C ARG A 371 -39.76 9.95 63.75
N ARG A 372 -38.58 10.12 64.33
CA ARG A 372 -38.38 10.00 65.79
C ARG A 372 -38.22 11.39 66.38
#